data_AF-A0A842U887-F1
#
_entry.id   AF-A0A842U887-F1
#
_cell.length_a   1.000
_cell.length_b   1.000
_cell.length_c   1.000
_cell.angle_alpha   90.00
_cell.angle_beta   90.00
_cell.angle_gamma   90.00
#
_symmetry.space_group_name_H-M   'P 1'
#
loop_
_entity.id
_entity.type
_entity.pdbx_description
1 polymer ?
#
loop_
_entity_poly.entity_id
_entity_poly.type
_entity_poly.pdbx_seq_one_letter_code
_entity_poly.pdbx_strand_id
1 'polypeptide(L)'
;MNANKPSLARVKIKFPDSLWISYIFSQFKDIQMEIEYFLPYDLEKSIGNAIIEIIHYNIEEIIKKIENHPSVYEFSILERDETNIRVNVKTMDPY
;
A
#
# COMPACT_ATOMS: atom_id res chain seq x y z
N MET A 1 14.70 27.93 19.01
CA MET A 1 13.91 26.84 18.42
C MET A 1 14.44 25.52 18.96
N ASN A 2 13.59 24.67 19.56
CA ASN A 2 14.02 23.36 20.05
C ASN A 2 14.25 22.43 18.85
N ALA A 3 15.50 22.08 18.57
CA ALA A 3 15.90 21.28 17.40
C ALA A 3 15.39 19.81 17.44
N ASN A 4 14.85 19.36 18.58
CA ASN A 4 14.44 17.97 18.80
C ASN A 4 12.92 17.72 18.74
N LYS A 5 12.11 18.67 18.25
CA LYS A 5 10.68 18.40 18.01
C LYS A 5 10.49 17.87 16.59
N PRO A 6 9.95 16.65 16.40
CA PRO A 6 9.60 16.18 15.06
C PRO A 6 8.57 17.15 14.45
N SER A 7 8.89 17.71 13.29
CA SER A 7 7.94 18.52 12.53
C SER A 7 7.09 17.60 11.67
N LEU A 8 5.77 17.68 11.81
CA LEU A 8 4.86 16.96 10.94
C LEU A 8 4.84 17.63 9.56
N ALA A 9 5.36 16.94 8.54
CA ALA A 9 5.24 17.36 7.16
C ALA A 9 4.09 16.59 6.49
N ARG A 10 3.23 17.29 5.74
CA ARG A 10 2.21 16.66 4.89
C ARG A 10 2.61 16.86 3.45
N VAL A 11 2.82 15.76 2.72
CA VAL A 11 3.12 15.78 1.30
C VAL A 11 1.91 15.27 0.54
N LYS A 12 1.50 15.99 -0.50
CA LYS A 12 0.48 15.50 -1.43
C LYS A 12 1.18 14.85 -2.61
N ILE A 13 1.05 13.53 -2.73
CA ILE A 13 1.61 12.74 -3.83
C ILE A 13 0.49 12.41 -4.81
N LYS A 14 0.79 12.49 -6.11
CA LYS A 14 -0.07 11.92 -7.16
C LYS A 14 0.64 10.69 -7.71
N PHE A 15 0.00 9.54 -7.60
CA PHE A 15 0.51 8.30 -8.16
C PHE A 15 -0.05 8.10 -9.58
N PRO A 16 0.71 7.45 -10.49
CA PRO A 16 0.17 6.97 -11.75
C PRO A 16 -0.98 5.98 -11.55
N ASP A 17 -2.00 6.03 -12.41
CA ASP A 17 -3.17 5.13 -12.33
C ASP A 17 -2.82 3.66 -12.56
N SER A 18 -1.66 3.38 -13.16
CA SER A 18 -1.17 2.03 -13.43
C SER A 18 -0.65 1.30 -12.19
N LEU A 19 -0.38 2.01 -11.09
CA LEU A 19 0.09 1.39 -9.86
C LEU A 19 -1.06 0.70 -9.12
N TRP A 20 -0.80 -0.45 -8.51
CA TRP A 20 -1.81 -1.22 -7.80
C TRP A 20 -2.42 -0.40 -6.64
N ILE A 21 -1.62 0.38 -5.92
CA ILE A 21 -2.07 1.22 -4.81
C ILE A 21 -3.07 2.26 -5.32
N SER A 22 -2.75 2.94 -6.42
CA SER A 22 -3.66 3.91 -7.07
C SER A 22 -4.96 3.26 -7.48
N TYR A 23 -4.88 2.07 -8.09
CA TYR A 23 -6.06 1.32 -8.48
C TYR A 23 -6.95 1.05 -7.27
N ILE A 24 -6.43 0.49 -6.17
CA ILE A 24 -7.24 0.21 -4.97
C ILE A 24 -7.86 1.49 -4.40
N PHE A 25 -7.08 2.58 -4.29
CA PHE A 25 -7.62 3.88 -3.84
C PHE A 25 -8.78 4.38 -4.70
N SER A 26 -8.75 4.13 -6.01
CA SER A 26 -9.83 4.54 -6.92
C SER A 26 -11.13 3.73 -6.72
N GLN A 27 -11.04 2.52 -6.19
CA GLN A 27 -12.17 1.58 -6.07
C GLN A 27 -12.97 1.77 -4.78
N PHE A 28 -12.35 2.31 -3.73
CA PHE A 28 -12.97 2.44 -2.41
C PHE A 28 -12.99 3.90 -1.97
N LYS A 29 -14.19 4.42 -1.71
CA LYS A 29 -14.33 5.74 -1.08
C LYS A 29 -13.93 5.62 0.39
N ASP A 30 -13.31 6.66 0.93
CA ASP A 30 -12.96 6.76 2.34
C ASP A 30 -11.96 5.71 2.86
N ILE A 31 -11.26 5.01 1.95
CA ILE A 31 -10.15 4.12 2.32
C ILE A 31 -8.98 4.93 2.87
N GLN A 32 -8.46 4.48 4.01
CA GLN A 32 -7.19 4.97 4.55
C GLN A 32 -6.14 3.87 4.35
N MET A 33 -5.00 4.25 3.76
CA MET A 33 -3.83 3.37 3.69
C MET A 33 -2.61 4.09 4.27
N GLU A 34 -1.83 3.35 5.04
CA GLU A 34 -0.56 3.79 5.57
C GLU A 34 0.54 2.87 5.05
N ILE A 35 1.49 3.45 4.32
CA ILE A 35 2.66 2.72 3.81
C ILE A 35 3.70 2.72 4.93
N GLU A 36 3.80 1.62 5.67
CA GLU A 36 4.77 1.48 6.75
C GLU A 36 6.19 1.28 6.21
N TYR A 37 6.31 0.44 5.17
CA TYR A 37 7.56 0.15 4.51
C TYR A 37 7.35 0.10 3.01
N PHE A 38 8.21 0.80 2.27
CA PHE A 38 8.29 0.70 0.81
C PHE A 38 9.75 0.41 0.45
N LEU A 39 10.03 -0.82 0.06
CA LEU A 39 11.37 -1.28 -0.28
C LEU A 39 11.43 -1.53 -1.79
N PRO A 40 12.09 -0.65 -2.56
CA PRO A 40 12.43 -0.96 -3.94
C PRO A 40 13.52 -2.03 -3.93
N TYR A 41 13.20 -3.26 -4.31
CA TYR A 41 14.22 -4.30 -4.49
C TYR A 41 14.55 -4.39 -5.98
N ASP A 42 15.81 -4.16 -6.34
CA ASP A 42 16.28 -4.36 -7.70
C ASP A 42 17.61 -5.10 -7.74
N LEU A 43 17.74 -5.92 -8.78
CA LEU A 43 19.01 -6.21 -9.44
C LEU A 43 18.78 -6.64 -10.89
N GLU A 44 17.58 -7.12 -11.30
CA GLU A 44 17.30 -7.44 -12.73
C GLU A 44 15.83 -7.29 -13.21
N LYS A 45 14.82 -7.12 -12.34
CA LYS A 45 13.39 -7.23 -12.74
C LYS A 45 12.40 -6.27 -12.05
N SER A 46 12.84 -5.33 -11.22
CA SER A 46 11.99 -4.37 -10.48
C SER A 46 10.87 -5.04 -9.66
N ILE A 47 11.18 -5.37 -8.41
CA ILE A 47 10.23 -5.91 -7.44
C ILE A 47 9.98 -4.84 -6.37
N GLY A 48 8.77 -4.28 -6.34
CA GLY A 48 8.32 -3.43 -5.25
C GLY A 48 7.82 -4.30 -4.10
N ASN A 49 8.35 -4.13 -2.90
CA ASN A 49 7.84 -4.77 -1.69
C ASN A 49 7.29 -3.70 -0.74
N ALA A 50 6.03 -3.85 -0.32
CA ALA A 50 5.38 -2.89 0.55
C ALA A 50 4.66 -3.57 1.70
N ILE A 51 4.89 -3.07 2.92
CA ILE A 51 4.04 -3.36 4.07
C ILE A 51 3.10 -2.18 4.23
N ILE A 52 1.80 -2.47 4.14
CA ILE A 52 0.75 -1.46 4.13
C ILE A 52 -0.31 -1.84 5.17
N GLU A 53 -0.71 -0.86 5.97
CA GLU A 53 -1.89 -0.92 6.80
C GLU A 53 -3.08 -0.29 6.06
N ILE A 54 -4.22 -0.97 6.03
CA ILE A 54 -5.43 -0.53 5.35
C ILE A 54 -6.58 -0.54 6.32
N ILE A 55 -7.21 0.62 6.51
CA ILE A 55 -8.37 0.80 7.38
C ILE A 55 -9.59 1.07 6.51
N HIS A 56 -10.54 0.13 6.53
CA HIS A 56 -11.79 0.20 5.78
C HIS A 56 -12.80 -0.85 6.26
N TYR A 57 -14.10 -0.59 6.12
CA TYR A 57 -15.15 -1.53 6.54
C TYR A 57 -15.29 -2.75 5.60
N ASN A 58 -14.83 -2.63 4.36
CA ASN A 58 -14.95 -3.66 3.33
C ASN A 58 -13.59 -4.32 3.00
N ILE A 59 -12.94 -4.85 4.03
CA ILE A 59 -11.63 -5.49 3.93
C ILE A 59 -11.62 -6.66 2.95
N GLU A 60 -12.67 -7.49 2.97
CA GLU A 60 -12.76 -8.68 2.12
C GLU A 60 -12.67 -8.35 0.63
N GLU A 61 -13.35 -7.29 0.21
CA GLU A 61 -13.31 -6.86 -1.18
C GLU A 61 -11.95 -6.24 -1.53
N ILE A 62 -11.34 -5.51 -0.59
CA ILE A 62 -9.99 -4.93 -0.78
C ILE A 62 -8.96 -6.04 -0.97
N ILE A 63 -8.92 -7.03 -0.08
CA ILE A 63 -8.01 -8.19 -0.17
C ILE A 63 -8.15 -8.84 -1.54
N LYS A 64 -9.38 -9.17 -1.95
CA LYS A 64 -9.64 -9.78 -3.25
C LYS A 64 -9.14 -8.90 -4.41
N LYS A 65 -9.35 -7.59 -4.37
CA LYS A 65 -8.88 -6.71 -5.45
C LYS A 65 -7.35 -6.59 -5.48
N ILE A 66 -6.67 -6.63 -4.33
CA ILE A 66 -5.20 -6.61 -4.27
C ILE A 66 -4.64 -7.92 -4.83
N GLU A 67 -5.11 -9.07 -4.32
CA GLU A 67 -4.65 -10.40 -4.74
C GLU A 67 -4.85 -10.65 -6.25
N ASN A 68 -5.91 -10.09 -6.84
CA ASN A 68 -6.21 -10.23 -8.26
C ASN A 68 -5.63 -9.10 -9.14
N HIS A 69 -4.86 -8.16 -8.57
CA HIS A 69 -4.28 -7.09 -9.37
C HIS A 69 -3.14 -7.64 -10.26
N PRO A 70 -3.10 -7.33 -11.58
CA PRO A 70 -2.13 -7.94 -12.49
C PRO A 70 -0.66 -7.72 -12.15
N SER A 71 -0.34 -6.65 -11.43
CA SER A 71 1.03 -6.38 -11.01
C SER A 71 1.39 -7.00 -9.66
N VAL A 72 0.43 -7.49 -8.88
CA VAL A 72 0.68 -8.16 -7.60
C VAL A 72 0.99 -9.63 -7.88
N TYR A 73 2.15 -10.09 -7.43
CA TYR A 73 2.58 -11.47 -7.62
C TYR A 73 2.74 -12.24 -6.31
N GLU A 74 2.86 -11.54 -5.19
CA GLU A 74 2.85 -12.14 -3.85
C GLU A 74 2.05 -11.24 -2.91
N PHE A 75 1.17 -11.85 -2.12
CA PHE A 75 0.34 -11.17 -1.14
C PHE A 75 0.28 -12.03 0.12
N SER A 76 0.51 -11.41 1.28
CA SER A 76 0.29 -12.07 2.57
C SER A 76 -0.33 -11.12 3.58
N ILE A 77 -1.24 -11.66 4.39
CA ILE A 77 -1.84 -10.95 5.51
C ILE A 77 -0.94 -11.17 6.72
N LEU A 78 -0.46 -10.08 7.31
CA LEU A 78 0.36 -10.10 8.53
C LEU A 78 -0.52 -10.05 9.77
N GLU A 79 -1.46 -9.11 9.79
CA GLU A 79 -2.39 -8.86 10.90
C GLU A 79 -3.76 -8.48 10.34
N ARG A 80 -4.83 -8.77 11.09
CA ARG A 80 -6.19 -8.53 10.66
C ARG A 80 -7.16 -8.38 11.83
N ASP A 81 -7.96 -7.31 11.76
CA ASP A 81 -9.10 -7.02 12.60
C ASP A 81 -10.38 -6.84 11.76
N GLU A 82 -11.48 -6.37 12.37
CA GLU A 82 -12.77 -6.17 11.69
C GLU A 82 -12.73 -5.07 10.61
N THR A 83 -11.96 -4.01 10.86
CA THR A 83 -11.87 -2.82 9.97
C THR A 83 -10.44 -2.41 9.64
N ASN A 84 -9.45 -3.20 10.09
CA ASN A 84 -8.04 -2.98 9.80
C ASN A 84 -7.38 -4.26 9.24
N ILE A 85 -6.51 -4.12 8.25
CA ILE A 85 -5.60 -5.17 7.80
C ILE A 85 -4.19 -4.63 7.62
N ARG A 86 -3.21 -5.44 7.99
CA ARG A 86 -1.81 -5.22 7.68
C ARG A 86 -1.36 -6.28 6.70
N VAL A 87 -0.88 -5.84 5.54
CA VAL A 87 -0.55 -6.72 4.42
C VAL A 87 0.87 -6.48 3.94
N ASN A 88 1.50 -7.55 3.48
CA ASN A 88 2.75 -7.48 2.73
C ASN A 88 2.43 -7.79 1.26
N VAL A 89 2.77 -6.86 0.38
CA VAL A 89 2.46 -6.95 -1.05
C VAL A 89 3.76 -6.84 -1.82
N LYS A 90 4.02 -7.84 -2.69
CA LYS A 90 5.08 -7.74 -3.69
C LYS A 90 4.48 -7.56 -5.07
N THR A 91 5.02 -6.58 -5.78
CA THR A 91 4.52 -6.13 -7.07
C THR A 91 5.64 -6.00 -8.10
N MET A 92 5.26 -6.08 -9.38
CA MET A 92 6.08 -5.76 -10.54
C MET A 92 5.86 -4.31 -11.03
N ASP A 93 5.18 -3.48 -10.22
CA ASP A 93 4.97 -2.07 -10.55
C ASP A 93 6.30 -1.33 -10.78
N PRO A 94 6.39 -0.49 -11.82
CA PRO A 94 7.55 0.36 -12.07
C PRO A 94 7.65 1.52 -11.06
N TYR A 95 8.86 2.08 -10.91
CA TYR A 95 9.15 3.23 -10.04
C TYR A 95 8.60 4.56 -10.57
#